data_AF-A0A928EQP8-F1
#
_entry.id   AF-A0A928EQP8-F1
#
_cell.length_a   1.000
_cell.length_b   1.000
_cell.length_c   1.000
_cell.angle_alpha   90.00
_cell.angle_beta   90.00
_cell.angle_gamma   90.00
#
_symmetry.space_group_name_H-M   'P 1'
#
loop_
_entity.id
_entity.type
_entity.pdbx_description
1 polymer ?
#
loop_
_entity_poly.entity_id
_entity_poly.type
_entity_poly.pdbx_seq_one_letter_code
_entity_poly.pdbx_strand_id
1 'polypeptide(L)'
;MKKLLILFFSSLLIVLLCACSEGETNVPNEGDNAADTTSAPASETPENQTPETTAKKDTGSSLTAEGKDLRQMAVQYMYDMANVKWTATVLIDYSSKARESLVYKPGETYLGMIYNNCKTGLESFKSVLDADSKYTSELTNWFEAPGNSCSTSIDHAWQTVSPTVNYGYTVDMMPFYPKSGVVGIGSIDWSGYNEKSTATSVFKTNDKDTILEAYALMKPGDALMRHLEDGGHALMVTKEPKIFRNNQGKILPERSFLYLTDQNNLLNGKREFKSSWTVDAETSFADVYKETYLPVTVAELRDGKTEEPTFKVANKPTKKGLESAGTIRGDITSNYNIRTFEIAIRKDSADGEAALFVSSNPYAKEVSLKDFADKLSVKDLPAGNYVLTADVTIGFGTERLIEVAFEKK
;
A
#
# COMPACT_ATOMS: atom_id res chain seq x y z
N MET A 1 11.63 -39.11 56.54
CA MET A 1 11.82 -39.72 55.20
C MET A 1 12.08 -38.56 54.25
N LYS A 2 13.34 -38.32 53.80
CA LYS A 2 13.89 -38.71 52.47
C LYS A 2 12.90 -38.37 51.33
N LYS A 3 13.14 -37.55 50.29
CA LYS A 3 14.30 -36.92 49.60
C LYS A 3 13.68 -35.81 48.67
N LEU A 4 14.29 -34.62 48.47
CA LEU A 4 15.26 -34.23 47.40
C LEU A 4 14.63 -34.25 45.97
N LEU A 5 14.70 -33.28 45.04
CA LEU A 5 15.76 -32.34 44.59
C LEU A 5 15.11 -31.34 43.58
N ILE A 6 15.12 -30.01 43.78
CA ILE A 6 15.96 -28.94 43.13
C ILE A 6 16.12 -29.00 41.60
N LEU A 7 15.71 -27.93 40.91
CA LEU A 7 16.55 -27.22 39.92
C LEU A 7 16.19 -25.72 39.86
N PHE A 8 17.18 -24.92 40.24
CA PHE A 8 17.33 -23.47 40.03
C PHE A 8 17.69 -23.19 38.56
N PHE A 9 17.32 -22.02 38.05
CA PHE A 9 18.29 -21.14 37.37
C PHE A 9 17.93 -19.68 37.61
N SER A 10 18.92 -18.94 38.09
CA SER A 10 18.89 -17.56 38.48
C SER A 10 19.70 -16.70 37.50
N SER A 11 19.39 -15.39 37.49
CA SER A 11 20.32 -14.24 37.45
C SER A 11 21.14 -13.98 36.17
N LEU A 12 20.98 -12.83 35.49
CA LEU A 12 21.47 -11.47 35.85
C LEU A 12 22.90 -11.22 35.33
N LEU A 13 23.11 -10.10 34.63
CA LEU A 13 24.29 -9.26 34.86
C LEU A 13 23.92 -7.77 34.78
N ILE A 14 24.19 -7.08 35.89
CA ILE A 14 24.17 -5.64 36.14
C ILE A 14 25.63 -5.16 36.21
N VAL A 15 25.92 -3.96 35.70
CA VAL A 15 26.89 -2.97 36.28
C VAL A 15 26.38 -1.58 35.89
N LEU A 16 25.70 -0.80 36.74
CA LEU A 16 26.12 0.15 37.79
C LEU A 16 26.98 1.37 37.41
N LEU A 17 26.31 2.54 37.40
CA LEU A 17 26.63 3.89 37.93
C LEU A 17 27.96 4.61 37.62
N CYS A 18 27.84 5.86 37.14
CA CYS A 18 28.38 7.05 37.84
C CYS A 18 27.71 8.36 37.34
N ALA A 19 27.47 9.27 38.27
CA ALA A 19 26.85 10.59 38.11
C ALA A 19 27.90 11.72 38.20
N CYS A 20 27.41 12.97 38.00
CA CYS A 20 28.08 14.29 38.18
C CYS A 20 28.89 14.80 36.97
N SER A 21 28.92 16.07 36.57
CA SER A 21 28.36 17.31 37.13
C SER A 21 28.18 18.40 36.04
N GLU A 22 27.51 19.47 36.46
CA GLU A 22 27.29 20.82 35.93
C GLU A 22 28.40 21.49 35.10
N GLY A 23 27.97 22.44 34.27
CA GLY A 23 28.81 23.45 33.63
C GLY A 23 28.00 24.44 32.79
N GLU A 24 27.43 25.46 33.43
CA GLU A 24 26.92 26.68 32.79
C GLU A 24 28.05 27.44 32.05
N THR A 25 27.73 28.12 30.95
CA THR A 25 28.25 29.48 30.69
C THR A 25 27.34 30.23 29.70
N ASN A 26 27.21 31.52 30.00
CA ASN A 26 26.39 32.56 29.38
C ASN A 26 27.08 33.26 28.19
N VAL A 27 26.28 33.62 27.14
CA VAL A 27 26.13 34.96 26.47
C VAL A 27 27.36 35.51 25.67
N PRO A 28 27.28 36.41 24.63
CA PRO A 28 26.17 37.29 24.15
C PRO A 28 25.82 37.32 22.64
N ASN A 29 24.56 37.71 22.40
CA ASN A 29 24.02 38.92 21.72
C ASN A 29 24.61 39.53 20.43
N GLU A 30 23.65 40.12 19.69
CA GLU A 30 23.69 41.19 18.67
C GLU A 30 23.81 40.85 17.17
N GLY A 31 22.89 41.43 16.39
CA GLY A 31 23.02 41.56 14.94
C GLY A 31 21.71 41.78 14.19
N ASP A 32 21.07 42.94 14.40
CA ASP A 32 20.03 43.50 13.54
C ASP A 32 20.44 43.53 12.05
N ASN A 33 19.47 43.38 11.13
CA ASN A 33 19.26 44.38 10.08
C ASN A 33 17.96 44.15 9.29
N ALA A 34 17.23 45.26 9.17
CA ALA A 34 16.06 45.48 8.33
C ALA A 34 16.44 46.03 6.94
N ALA A 35 15.57 45.83 5.95
CA ALA A 35 15.24 46.70 4.80
C ALA A 35 14.57 45.80 3.73
N ASP A 36 13.27 45.87 3.48
CA ASP A 36 12.53 46.93 2.77
C ASP A 36 12.90 47.04 1.28
N THR A 37 11.95 46.73 0.40
CA THR A 37 11.64 47.48 -0.84
C THR A 37 10.46 46.85 -1.61
N THR A 38 9.32 47.51 -1.48
CA THR A 38 8.37 47.93 -2.53
C THR A 38 8.61 47.51 -4.00
N SER A 39 7.56 47.01 -4.68
CA SER A 39 6.84 47.75 -5.75
C SER A 39 5.79 46.87 -6.46
N ALA A 40 4.54 47.35 -6.48
CA ALA A 40 3.47 46.96 -7.39
C ALA A 40 3.55 47.79 -8.71
N PRO A 41 2.50 47.89 -9.55
CA PRO A 41 1.89 46.89 -10.45
C PRO A 41 1.81 47.41 -11.92
N ALA A 42 1.44 46.55 -12.88
CA ALA A 42 0.84 46.92 -14.19
C ALA A 42 0.11 45.68 -14.72
N SER A 43 -1.21 45.60 -14.87
CA SER A 43 -2.18 46.40 -15.64
C SER A 43 -1.97 46.32 -17.16
N GLU A 44 -2.52 45.27 -17.78
CA GLU A 44 -3.01 45.35 -19.16
C GLU A 44 -4.38 44.68 -19.29
N THR A 45 -5.19 45.34 -20.11
CA THR A 45 -6.64 45.29 -20.30
C THR A 45 -7.07 44.06 -21.12
N PRO A 46 -8.30 43.55 -20.99
CA PRO A 46 -8.69 42.27 -21.58
C PRO A 46 -9.10 42.43 -23.04
N GLU A 47 -8.47 41.66 -23.93
CA GLU A 47 -8.96 41.46 -25.29
C GLU A 47 -10.06 40.40 -25.31
N ASN A 48 -11.19 40.87 -25.83
CA ASN A 48 -12.45 40.21 -26.03
C ASN A 48 -12.32 39.18 -27.16
N GLN A 49 -12.21 37.89 -26.82
CA GLN A 49 -12.40 36.80 -27.77
C GLN A 49 -13.54 35.91 -27.30
N THR A 50 -14.67 36.06 -27.97
CA THR A 50 -15.85 35.20 -27.86
C THR A 50 -15.49 33.78 -28.30
N PRO A 51 -15.59 32.75 -27.44
CA PRO A 51 -15.47 31.37 -27.88
C PRO A 51 -16.86 30.87 -28.27
N GLU A 52 -17.01 30.43 -29.52
CA GLU A 52 -18.08 29.51 -29.91
C GLU A 52 -17.89 28.20 -29.12
N THR A 53 -18.58 28.07 -27.99
CA THR A 53 -18.66 26.82 -27.22
C THR A 53 -19.57 25.83 -27.93
N THR A 54 -19.02 25.09 -28.89
CA THR A 54 -19.46 23.71 -29.12
C THR A 54 -18.77 22.83 -28.07
N ALA A 55 -19.42 22.69 -26.92
CA ALA A 55 -18.99 21.77 -25.89
C ALA A 55 -19.07 20.33 -26.42
N LYS A 56 -17.98 19.83 -27.01
CA LYS A 56 -17.68 18.41 -26.97
C LYS A 56 -17.57 18.05 -25.49
N LYS A 57 -18.51 17.25 -25.01
CA LYS A 57 -18.46 16.62 -23.71
C LYS A 57 -17.23 15.72 -23.71
N ASP A 58 -16.13 16.25 -23.20
CA ASP A 58 -14.88 15.51 -23.04
C ASP A 58 -15.11 14.51 -21.91
N THR A 59 -15.59 13.31 -22.26
CA THR A 59 -15.79 12.20 -21.33
C THR A 59 -14.51 11.39 -21.12
N GLY A 60 -13.37 11.86 -21.63
CA GLY A 60 -12.08 11.19 -21.50
C GLY A 60 -11.33 11.66 -20.26
N SER A 61 -11.71 11.18 -19.09
CA SER A 61 -10.76 11.16 -17.96
C SER A 61 -9.68 10.13 -18.30
N SER A 62 -8.65 10.52 -19.07
CA SER A 62 -7.49 9.67 -19.26
C SER A 62 -6.72 9.63 -17.95
N LEU A 63 -6.59 8.45 -17.34
CA LEU A 63 -5.67 8.28 -16.22
C LEU A 63 -4.24 8.55 -16.73
N THR A 64 -3.58 9.60 -16.20
CA THR A 64 -2.19 9.92 -16.53
C THR A 64 -1.25 9.69 -15.36
N ALA A 65 -0.06 9.16 -15.65
CA ALA A 65 1.04 9.08 -14.69
C ALA A 65 1.86 10.38 -14.65
N GLU A 66 1.83 11.19 -15.71
CA GLU A 66 2.51 12.48 -15.75
C GLU A 66 2.11 13.40 -14.58
N GLY A 67 3.13 13.97 -13.92
CA GLY A 67 2.97 14.90 -12.78
C GLY A 67 2.54 14.24 -11.47
N LYS A 68 2.32 12.92 -11.43
CA LYS A 68 2.00 12.20 -10.18
C LYS A 68 3.27 11.95 -9.37
N ASP A 69 3.19 12.20 -8.07
CA ASP A 69 4.21 11.75 -7.13
C ASP A 69 3.98 10.26 -6.81
N LEU A 70 4.70 9.40 -7.55
CA LEU A 70 4.60 7.94 -7.40
C LEU A 70 4.95 7.48 -5.97
N ARG A 71 5.86 8.17 -5.29
CA ARG A 71 6.25 7.83 -3.92
C ARG A 71 5.11 8.15 -2.96
N GLN A 72 4.51 9.32 -3.11
CA GLN A 72 3.33 9.71 -2.34
C GLN A 72 2.17 8.74 -2.57
N MET A 73 1.93 8.26 -3.80
CA MET A 73 0.88 7.28 -4.09
C MET A 73 1.10 5.96 -3.33
N ALA A 74 2.31 5.40 -3.38
CA ALA A 74 2.63 4.16 -2.66
C ALA A 74 2.52 4.33 -1.14
N VAL A 75 3.05 5.43 -0.59
CA VAL A 75 2.99 5.74 0.84
C VAL A 75 1.55 5.97 1.31
N GLN A 76 0.75 6.72 0.55
CA GLN A 76 -0.65 6.99 0.88
C GLN A 76 -1.44 5.68 0.94
N TYR A 77 -1.21 4.77 0.00
CA TYR A 77 -1.88 3.48 0.02
C TYR A 77 -1.49 2.63 1.25
N MET A 78 -0.20 2.66 1.65
CA MET A 78 0.26 2.05 2.91
C MET A 78 -0.47 2.65 4.13
N TYR A 79 -0.62 3.98 4.18
CA TYR A 79 -1.38 4.64 5.23
C TYR A 79 -2.86 4.28 5.20
N ASP A 80 -3.48 4.19 4.03
CA ASP A 80 -4.89 3.85 3.93
C ASP A 80 -5.15 2.44 4.49
N MET A 81 -4.28 1.47 4.18
CA MET A 81 -4.32 0.13 4.77
C MET A 81 -4.14 0.15 6.29
N ALA A 82 -3.24 1.01 6.81
CA ALA A 82 -2.97 1.12 8.25
C ALA A 82 -4.04 1.92 9.03
N ASN A 83 -4.98 2.59 8.35
CA ASN A 83 -5.93 3.52 8.95
C ASN A 83 -7.41 3.17 8.73
N VAL A 84 -7.73 2.03 8.11
CA VAL A 84 -9.12 1.56 8.05
C VAL A 84 -9.61 1.26 9.47
N LYS A 85 -10.57 2.04 9.96
CA LYS A 85 -11.25 1.77 11.22
C LYS A 85 -12.35 0.74 10.97
N TRP A 86 -12.43 -0.29 11.80
CA TRP A 86 -13.49 -1.30 11.68
C TRP A 86 -13.81 -1.97 13.02
N THR A 87 -15.01 -2.52 13.15
CA THR A 87 -15.44 -3.27 14.33
C THR A 87 -15.67 -4.73 13.97
N ALA A 88 -15.04 -5.64 14.71
CA ALA A 88 -15.24 -7.06 14.50
C ALA A 88 -16.65 -7.46 14.96
N THR A 89 -17.40 -8.19 14.14
CA THR A 89 -18.70 -8.78 14.53
C THR A 89 -18.56 -10.26 14.89
N VAL A 90 -17.48 -10.89 14.45
CA VAL A 90 -17.13 -12.30 14.64
C VAL A 90 -15.72 -12.40 15.22
N LEU A 91 -15.42 -13.56 15.82
CA LEU A 91 -14.08 -13.86 16.30
C LEU A 91 -13.19 -14.25 15.12
N ILE A 92 -12.04 -13.61 14.98
CA ILE A 92 -11.02 -13.96 14.00
C ILE A 92 -9.76 -14.33 14.78
N ASP A 93 -9.42 -15.62 14.77
CA ASP A 93 -8.38 -16.19 15.62
C ASP A 93 -7.19 -16.70 14.79
N TYR A 94 -6.00 -16.15 15.07
CA TYR A 94 -4.73 -16.51 14.46
C TYR A 94 -4.03 -17.68 15.19
N SER A 95 -4.66 -18.33 16.17
CA SER A 95 -4.07 -19.37 17.05
C SER A 95 -3.66 -20.69 16.37
N SER A 96 -2.80 -20.63 15.37
CA SER A 96 -1.99 -21.77 14.92
C SER A 96 -0.75 -21.93 15.81
N LYS A 97 -0.91 -22.68 16.90
CA LYS A 97 0.06 -23.46 17.71
C LYS A 97 1.48 -22.91 18.07
N ALA A 98 1.88 -21.69 17.74
CA ALA A 98 3.20 -21.15 18.12
C ALA A 98 3.26 -19.64 18.39
N ARG A 99 2.19 -18.86 18.12
CA ARG A 99 2.19 -17.39 18.22
C ARG A 99 0.85 -16.89 18.77
N GLU A 100 0.71 -16.80 20.10
CA GLU A 100 -0.55 -16.61 20.84
C GLU A 100 -1.19 -15.19 20.83
N SER A 101 -0.96 -14.34 19.82
CA SER A 101 -1.07 -12.88 20.05
C SER A 101 -1.91 -12.05 19.07
N LEU A 102 -2.61 -12.67 18.12
CA LEU A 102 -3.46 -11.94 17.18
C LEU A 102 -4.88 -12.51 17.15
N VAL A 103 -5.75 -11.97 18.00
CA VAL A 103 -7.16 -12.36 18.10
C VAL A 103 -8.02 -11.11 17.98
N TYR A 104 -8.86 -11.04 16.96
CA TYR A 104 -9.86 -9.98 16.80
C TYR A 104 -11.19 -10.45 17.38
N LYS A 105 -11.70 -9.73 18.37
CA LYS A 105 -12.84 -10.12 19.20
C LYS A 105 -14.11 -9.38 18.79
N PRO A 106 -15.26 -10.05 18.76
CA PRO A 106 -16.55 -9.40 18.52
C PRO A 106 -16.76 -8.18 19.43
N GLY A 107 -17.27 -7.09 18.86
CA GLY A 107 -17.56 -5.83 19.55
C GLY A 107 -16.36 -4.93 19.80
N GLU A 108 -15.14 -5.38 19.52
CA GLU A 108 -13.95 -4.51 19.59
C GLU A 108 -13.70 -3.78 18.27
N THR A 109 -13.23 -2.54 18.38
CA THR A 109 -12.83 -1.71 17.24
C THR A 109 -11.31 -1.75 17.07
N TYR A 110 -10.88 -1.87 15.81
CA TYR A 110 -9.50 -1.97 15.38
C TYR A 110 -9.17 -0.89 14.36
N LEU A 111 -7.86 -0.68 14.16
CA LEU A 111 -7.33 0.21 13.14
C LEU A 111 -6.35 -0.54 12.25
N GLY A 112 -6.54 -0.34 10.95
CA GLY A 112 -5.80 -1.00 9.89
C GLY A 112 -6.33 -2.38 9.52
N MET A 113 -5.93 -2.87 8.35
CA MET A 113 -6.31 -4.20 7.84
C MET A 113 -5.85 -5.33 8.76
N ILE A 114 -6.57 -6.46 8.71
CA ILE A 114 -6.23 -7.69 9.42
C ILE A 114 -4.84 -8.20 8.98
N TYR A 115 -4.02 -8.61 9.95
CA TYR A 115 -2.75 -9.27 9.66
C TYR A 115 -2.97 -10.76 9.37
N ASN A 116 -2.70 -11.21 8.14
CA ASN A 116 -2.73 -12.62 7.73
C ASN A 116 -1.99 -12.89 6.41
N ASN A 117 -2.08 -14.13 5.91
CA ASN A 117 -1.47 -14.56 4.64
C ASN A 117 -2.46 -14.66 3.47
N CYS A 118 -3.65 -14.06 3.57
CA CYS A 118 -4.66 -14.11 2.49
C CYS A 118 -4.25 -13.27 1.26
N LYS A 119 -3.35 -12.28 1.47
CA LYS A 119 -2.76 -11.42 0.44
C LYS A 119 -3.77 -10.53 -0.29
N THR A 120 -4.84 -10.13 0.39
CA THR A 120 -5.85 -9.24 -0.20
C THR A 120 -5.47 -7.77 -0.06
N GLY A 121 -5.91 -6.94 -1.00
CA GLY A 121 -5.72 -5.49 -0.95
C GLY A 121 -6.77 -4.75 -0.10
N LEU A 122 -6.65 -3.43 -0.08
CA LEU A 122 -7.48 -2.52 0.71
C LEU A 122 -8.95 -2.58 0.29
N GLU A 123 -9.21 -2.61 -1.01
CA GLU A 123 -10.53 -2.59 -1.60
C GLU A 123 -11.28 -3.90 -1.27
N SER A 124 -10.60 -5.04 -1.34
CA SER A 124 -11.12 -6.33 -0.90
C SER A 124 -11.50 -6.31 0.59
N PHE A 125 -10.65 -5.74 1.45
CA PHE A 125 -10.97 -5.64 2.87
C PHE A 125 -12.14 -4.68 3.13
N LYS A 126 -12.18 -3.52 2.48
CA LYS A 126 -13.31 -2.58 2.59
C LYS A 126 -14.63 -3.18 2.10
N SER A 127 -14.60 -4.08 1.12
CA SER A 127 -15.80 -4.73 0.58
C SER A 127 -16.51 -5.68 1.57
N VAL A 128 -15.81 -6.11 2.64
CA VAL A 128 -16.40 -6.90 3.73
C VAL A 128 -16.73 -6.06 4.96
N LEU A 129 -16.78 -4.73 4.82
CA LEU A 129 -17.26 -3.82 5.84
C LEU A 129 -18.63 -3.26 5.42
N ASP A 130 -19.56 -3.14 6.37
CA ASP A 130 -20.81 -2.42 6.14
C ASP A 130 -20.65 -0.89 6.26
N ALA A 131 -21.76 -0.16 6.09
CA ALA A 131 -21.78 1.30 6.19
C ALA A 131 -21.35 1.84 7.57
N ASP A 132 -21.45 1.02 8.63
CA ASP A 132 -21.00 1.36 9.99
C ASP A 132 -19.55 0.90 10.25
N SER A 133 -18.83 0.46 9.21
CA SER A 133 -17.50 -0.15 9.30
C SER A 133 -17.46 -1.42 10.16
N LYS A 134 -18.54 -2.21 10.20
CA LYS A 134 -18.55 -3.52 10.86
C LYS A 134 -18.14 -4.59 9.86
N TYR A 135 -17.28 -5.50 10.29
CA TYR A 135 -16.88 -6.66 9.47
C TYR A 135 -18.08 -7.59 9.29
N THR A 136 -18.48 -7.86 8.04
CA THR A 136 -19.71 -8.63 7.73
C THR A 136 -19.42 -10.03 7.18
N SER A 137 -18.17 -10.36 6.89
CA SER A 137 -17.81 -11.66 6.34
C SER A 137 -17.95 -12.77 7.38
N GLU A 138 -18.45 -13.93 6.93
CA GLU A 138 -18.49 -15.16 7.73
C GLU A 138 -17.10 -15.83 7.82
N LEU A 139 -16.13 -15.36 7.03
CA LEU A 139 -14.76 -15.87 7.04
C LEU A 139 -14.06 -15.46 8.34
N THR A 140 -14.03 -16.42 9.27
CA THR A 140 -13.44 -16.30 10.61
C THR A 140 -12.05 -16.94 10.71
N ASN A 141 -11.67 -17.76 9.72
CA ASN A 141 -10.35 -18.36 9.62
C ASN A 141 -9.33 -17.31 9.16
N TRP A 142 -8.19 -17.26 9.85
CA TRP A 142 -7.13 -16.30 9.57
C TRP A 142 -6.59 -16.39 8.13
N PHE A 143 -6.59 -17.57 7.50
CA PHE A 143 -6.14 -17.72 6.11
C PHE A 143 -7.12 -17.16 5.07
N GLU A 144 -8.38 -16.97 5.45
CA GLU A 144 -9.48 -16.68 4.51
C GLU A 144 -10.05 -15.28 4.70
N ALA A 145 -9.99 -14.75 5.93
CA ALA A 145 -10.40 -13.38 6.20
C ALA A 145 -9.63 -12.41 5.28
N PRO A 146 -10.26 -11.41 4.66
CA PRO A 146 -9.55 -10.41 3.90
C PRO A 146 -8.54 -9.67 4.80
N GLY A 147 -7.27 -9.77 4.45
CA GLY A 147 -6.15 -9.17 5.15
C GLY A 147 -4.87 -9.33 4.34
N ASN A 148 -3.76 -8.88 4.93
CA ASN A 148 -2.44 -8.93 4.33
C ASN A 148 -1.35 -9.13 5.40
N SER A 149 -0.13 -9.33 4.95
CA SER A 149 1.08 -9.51 5.76
C SER A 149 2.03 -8.34 5.55
N CYS A 150 3.15 -8.32 6.27
CA CYS A 150 4.17 -7.28 6.14
C CYS A 150 4.66 -7.07 4.68
N SER A 151 5.01 -8.16 3.98
CA SER A 151 5.46 -8.09 2.59
C SER A 151 4.33 -7.79 1.61
N THR A 152 3.17 -8.44 1.77
CA THR A 152 2.05 -8.23 0.83
C THR A 152 1.39 -6.87 0.97
N SER A 153 1.48 -6.23 2.14
CA SER A 153 1.13 -4.81 2.28
C SER A 153 1.99 -3.95 1.36
N ILE A 154 3.31 -4.15 1.37
CA ILE A 154 4.22 -3.40 0.49
C ILE A 154 3.99 -3.75 -0.98
N ASP A 155 3.72 -5.02 -1.31
CA ASP A 155 3.33 -5.44 -2.66
C ASP A 155 2.11 -4.65 -3.16
N HIS A 156 1.03 -4.60 -2.38
CA HIS A 156 -0.18 -3.85 -2.74
C HIS A 156 0.05 -2.34 -2.85
N ALA A 157 0.93 -1.79 -2.01
CA ALA A 157 1.34 -0.39 -2.09
C ALA A 157 2.17 -0.11 -3.35
N TRP A 158 3.15 -0.94 -3.70
CA TRP A 158 3.94 -0.78 -4.92
C TRP A 158 3.15 -1.04 -6.20
N GLN A 159 2.17 -1.96 -6.17
CA GLN A 159 1.23 -2.16 -7.29
C GLN A 159 0.35 -0.93 -7.58
N THR A 160 0.42 0.15 -6.77
CA THR A 160 -0.24 1.43 -7.12
C THR A 160 0.47 2.13 -8.27
N VAL A 161 1.76 1.88 -8.43
CA VAL A 161 2.66 2.62 -9.31
C VAL A 161 3.49 1.72 -10.21
N SER A 162 3.61 0.44 -9.90
CA SER A 162 4.39 -0.54 -10.65
C SER A 162 3.49 -1.59 -11.30
N PRO A 163 3.49 -1.71 -12.63
CA PRO A 163 2.80 -2.79 -13.33
C PRO A 163 3.58 -4.12 -13.30
N THR A 164 4.83 -4.10 -12.82
CA THR A 164 5.75 -5.25 -12.90
C THR A 164 5.85 -6.04 -11.60
N VAL A 165 5.50 -5.42 -10.48
CA VAL A 165 5.58 -6.02 -9.14
C VAL A 165 4.40 -6.94 -8.88
N ASN A 166 4.70 -8.16 -8.48
CA ASN A 166 3.73 -9.12 -7.97
C ASN A 166 4.47 -10.17 -7.13
N TYR A 167 4.36 -10.07 -5.81
CA TYR A 167 4.96 -11.05 -4.92
C TYR A 167 4.16 -11.32 -3.65
N GLY A 168 4.47 -12.44 -3.00
CA GLY A 168 3.69 -12.93 -1.87
C GLY A 168 4.41 -12.96 -0.54
N TYR A 169 5.74 -12.92 -0.55
CA TYR A 169 6.57 -13.18 0.61
C TYR A 169 7.84 -12.33 0.60
N THR A 170 8.49 -12.20 1.76
CA THR A 170 9.72 -11.40 1.87
C THR A 170 10.87 -11.96 1.05
N VAL A 171 10.97 -13.28 0.84
CA VAL A 171 11.99 -13.89 -0.03
C VAL A 171 11.91 -13.36 -1.46
N ASP A 172 10.69 -13.09 -1.94
CA ASP A 172 10.43 -12.57 -3.28
C ASP A 172 10.87 -11.11 -3.41
N MET A 173 11.04 -10.38 -2.31
CA MET A 173 11.53 -8.99 -2.32
C MET A 173 13.05 -8.89 -2.52
N MET A 174 13.77 -10.01 -2.61
CA MET A 174 15.19 -9.97 -2.92
C MET A 174 15.40 -9.57 -4.39
N PRO A 175 16.29 -8.60 -4.71
CA PRO A 175 16.53 -8.14 -6.08
C PRO A 175 16.99 -9.21 -7.08
N PHE A 176 17.55 -10.32 -6.61
CA PHE A 176 17.94 -11.46 -7.44
C PHE A 176 16.81 -12.48 -7.63
N TYR A 177 15.66 -12.30 -6.98
CA TYR A 177 14.52 -13.18 -7.17
C TYR A 177 13.89 -12.92 -8.54
N PRO A 178 13.71 -13.94 -9.39
CA PRO A 178 13.15 -13.74 -10.71
C PRO A 178 11.75 -13.12 -10.64
N LYS A 179 11.48 -12.12 -11.50
CA LYS A 179 10.14 -11.53 -11.71
C LYS A 179 9.57 -10.75 -10.52
N SER A 180 10.36 -10.38 -9.52
CA SER A 180 9.87 -9.57 -8.40
C SER A 180 9.59 -8.11 -8.78
N GLY A 181 10.30 -7.58 -9.78
CA GLY A 181 10.31 -6.15 -10.11
C GLY A 181 11.11 -5.30 -9.10
N VAL A 182 11.72 -5.95 -8.11
CA VAL A 182 12.43 -5.29 -7.00
C VAL A 182 13.90 -5.08 -7.35
N VAL A 183 14.43 -3.92 -6.97
CA VAL A 183 15.82 -3.51 -7.18
C VAL A 183 16.44 -3.05 -5.85
N GLY A 184 17.76 -3.23 -5.72
CA GLY A 184 18.50 -2.75 -4.55
C GLY A 184 18.67 -1.24 -4.54
N ILE A 185 18.81 -0.66 -3.34
CA ILE A 185 19.18 0.75 -3.14
C ILE A 185 20.67 0.85 -2.83
N GLY A 186 21.32 1.88 -3.37
CA GLY A 186 22.74 2.13 -3.16
C GLY A 186 23.65 1.15 -3.88
N SER A 187 24.87 1.00 -3.38
CA SER A 187 25.94 0.20 -3.99
C SER A 187 26.10 -1.19 -3.38
N ILE A 188 25.03 -1.73 -2.77
CA ILE A 188 25.04 -3.09 -2.24
C ILE A 188 25.33 -4.06 -3.38
N ASP A 189 26.32 -4.92 -3.21
CA ASP A 189 26.63 -5.98 -4.16
C ASP A 189 25.59 -7.10 -4.01
N TRP A 190 24.83 -7.32 -5.07
CA TRP A 190 23.82 -8.37 -5.20
C TRP A 190 24.30 -9.53 -6.09
N SER A 191 25.54 -9.47 -6.59
CA SER A 191 26.09 -10.49 -7.47
C SER A 191 26.36 -11.80 -6.71
N GLY A 192 26.14 -12.93 -7.37
CA GLY A 192 26.41 -14.26 -6.80
C GLY A 192 25.34 -14.81 -5.84
N TYR A 193 24.27 -14.06 -5.55
CA TYR A 193 23.14 -14.55 -4.77
C TYR A 193 22.07 -15.22 -5.65
N ASN A 194 21.25 -16.05 -5.00
CA ASN A 194 20.13 -16.76 -5.59
C ASN A 194 19.00 -16.91 -4.57
N GLU A 195 17.88 -17.49 -4.98
CA GLU A 195 16.67 -17.72 -4.16
C GLU A 195 16.88 -18.42 -2.80
N LYS A 196 18.03 -19.07 -2.55
CA LYS A 196 18.38 -19.69 -1.26
C LYS A 196 19.20 -18.76 -0.35
N SER A 197 19.54 -17.57 -0.83
CA SER A 197 20.35 -16.60 -0.11
C SER A 197 19.51 -15.83 0.90
N THR A 198 20.08 -15.52 2.06
CA THR A 198 19.43 -14.78 3.14
C THR A 198 19.95 -13.35 3.22
N ALA A 199 19.26 -12.49 3.94
CA ALA A 199 19.75 -11.14 4.23
C ALA A 199 21.11 -11.19 4.95
N THR A 200 21.29 -12.15 5.85
CA THR A 200 22.57 -12.41 6.52
C THR A 200 23.71 -12.74 5.55
N SER A 201 23.45 -13.47 4.45
CA SER A 201 24.50 -13.72 3.45
C SER A 201 24.90 -12.46 2.70
N VAL A 202 23.96 -11.57 2.40
CA VAL A 202 24.25 -10.28 1.73
C VAL A 202 25.06 -9.36 2.65
N PHE A 203 24.68 -9.29 3.94
CA PHE A 203 25.41 -8.51 4.95
C PHE A 203 26.85 -9.00 5.18
N LYS A 204 27.16 -10.28 4.94
CA LYS A 204 28.52 -10.83 5.15
C LYS A 204 29.54 -10.36 4.12
N THR A 205 29.10 -9.93 2.94
CA THR A 205 29.98 -9.56 1.82
C THR A 205 30.03 -8.05 1.60
N ASN A 206 29.05 -7.31 2.12
CA ASN A 206 28.99 -5.87 2.04
C ASN A 206 29.48 -5.28 3.36
N ASP A 207 30.39 -4.30 3.28
CA ASP A 207 30.86 -3.63 4.49
C ASP A 207 29.74 -2.76 5.11
N LYS A 208 29.92 -2.43 6.39
CA LYS A 208 28.95 -1.65 7.16
C LYS A 208 28.69 -0.27 6.55
N ASP A 209 29.72 0.42 6.08
CA ASP A 209 29.57 1.78 5.55
C ASP A 209 28.72 1.74 4.27
N THR A 210 28.92 0.74 3.40
CA THR A 210 28.09 0.50 2.18
C THR A 210 26.60 0.34 2.51
N ILE A 211 26.25 -0.45 3.53
CA ILE A 211 24.84 -0.65 3.95
C ILE A 211 24.26 0.64 4.55
N LEU A 212 25.02 1.34 5.40
CA LEU A 212 24.55 2.58 6.02
C LEU A 212 24.33 3.69 4.97
N GLU A 213 25.19 3.79 3.97
CA GLU A 213 24.99 4.71 2.84
C GLU A 213 23.74 4.35 2.04
N ALA A 214 23.45 3.06 1.86
CA ALA A 214 22.20 2.63 1.22
C ALA A 214 20.96 3.04 2.03
N TYR A 215 20.99 2.98 3.37
CA TYR A 215 19.91 3.54 4.20
C TYR A 215 19.76 5.05 4.05
N ALA A 216 20.87 5.78 3.93
CA ALA A 216 20.85 7.23 3.73
C ALA A 216 20.30 7.65 2.36
N LEU A 217 20.26 6.74 1.37
CA LEU A 217 19.69 6.98 0.04
C LEU A 217 18.20 6.65 -0.06
N MET A 218 17.63 6.00 0.96
CA MET A 218 16.21 5.64 0.97
C MET A 218 15.33 6.90 0.96
N LYS A 219 14.16 6.76 0.36
CA LYS A 219 13.14 7.79 0.24
C LYS A 219 11.77 7.21 0.62
N PRO A 220 10.76 8.05 0.89
CA PRO A 220 9.39 7.58 1.07
C PRO A 220 8.95 6.65 -0.07
N GLY A 221 8.30 5.54 0.27
CA GLY A 221 7.88 4.49 -0.65
C GLY A 221 8.91 3.38 -0.86
N ASP A 222 10.18 3.57 -0.46
CA ASP A 222 11.15 2.47 -0.44
C ASP A 222 10.87 1.50 0.71
N ALA A 223 11.45 0.30 0.67
CA ALA A 223 11.25 -0.71 1.69
C ALA A 223 12.56 -1.21 2.30
N LEU A 224 12.48 -1.56 3.58
CA LEU A 224 13.43 -2.43 4.25
C LEU A 224 12.86 -3.84 4.27
N MET A 225 13.67 -4.82 3.92
CA MET A 225 13.27 -6.22 3.97
C MET A 225 14.34 -7.06 4.65
N ARG A 226 13.93 -8.13 5.32
CA ARG A 226 14.84 -9.20 5.74
C ARG A 226 14.21 -10.55 5.43
N HIS A 227 15.03 -11.44 4.91
CA HIS A 227 14.71 -12.85 4.72
C HIS A 227 15.78 -13.68 5.41
N LEU A 228 15.37 -14.45 6.41
CA LEU A 228 16.18 -15.37 7.21
C LEU A 228 15.64 -16.79 7.02
N GLU A 229 16.36 -17.80 7.51
CA GLU A 229 15.98 -19.20 7.37
C GLU A 229 14.64 -19.53 8.06
N ASP A 230 14.30 -18.83 9.14
CA ASP A 230 13.14 -19.06 10.00
C ASP A 230 12.02 -18.03 9.83
N GLY A 231 12.16 -17.11 8.88
CA GLY A 231 11.14 -16.11 8.58
C GLY A 231 11.69 -14.86 7.94
N GLY A 232 10.85 -13.84 7.86
CA GLY A 232 11.27 -12.55 7.35
C GLY A 232 10.31 -11.47 7.80
N HIS A 233 10.71 -10.23 7.53
CA HIS A 233 9.87 -9.08 7.76
C HIS A 233 10.14 -8.00 6.72
N ALA A 234 9.18 -7.13 6.50
CA ALA A 234 9.34 -5.99 5.62
C ALA A 234 8.62 -4.76 6.16
N LEU A 235 9.23 -3.60 5.95
CA LEU A 235 8.74 -2.29 6.42
C LEU A 235 8.88 -1.28 5.28
N MET A 236 7.95 -0.35 5.18
CA MET A 236 8.03 0.76 4.22
C MET A 236 8.57 2.02 4.90
N VAL A 237 9.52 2.69 4.26
CA VAL A 237 9.91 4.05 4.61
C VAL A 237 8.80 4.99 4.18
N THR A 238 8.24 5.74 5.12
CA THR A 238 7.01 6.54 4.90
C THR A 238 7.23 8.04 5.02
N LYS A 239 8.39 8.45 5.54
CA LYS A 239 8.85 9.85 5.56
C LYS A 239 10.33 9.92 5.23
N GLU A 240 10.78 11.12 4.87
CA GLU A 240 12.20 11.37 4.58
C GLU A 240 13.10 10.96 5.77
N PRO A 241 14.17 10.19 5.52
CA PRO A 241 15.15 9.85 6.55
C PRO A 241 15.81 11.08 7.16
N LYS A 242 16.23 10.97 8.44
CA LYS A 242 17.15 11.95 9.03
C LYS A 242 18.54 11.35 9.13
N ILE A 243 19.49 12.02 8.50
CA ILE A 243 20.86 11.51 8.33
C ILE A 243 21.81 12.47 9.04
N PHE A 244 22.59 11.93 9.98
CA PHE A 244 23.61 12.68 10.70
C PHE A 244 24.97 12.14 10.33
N ARG A 245 25.91 13.03 10.00
CA ARG A 245 27.30 12.69 9.68
C ARG A 245 28.25 13.35 10.66
N ASN A 246 29.38 12.70 10.93
CA ASN A 246 30.47 13.32 11.68
C ASN A 246 31.29 14.27 10.78
N ASN A 247 32.31 14.92 11.35
CA ASN A 247 33.21 15.83 10.62
C ASN A 247 34.03 15.16 9.50
N GLN A 248 34.08 13.82 9.45
CA GLN A 248 34.72 13.05 8.39
C GLN A 248 33.73 12.61 7.31
N GLY A 249 32.47 13.05 7.40
CA GLY A 249 31.40 12.67 6.47
C GLY A 249 30.82 11.27 6.71
N LYS A 250 31.25 10.54 7.75
CA LYS A 250 30.72 9.21 8.07
C LYS A 250 29.36 9.30 8.76
N ILE A 251 28.44 8.41 8.40
CA ILE A 251 27.11 8.30 9.03
C ILE A 251 27.26 7.94 10.51
N LEU A 252 26.48 8.61 11.36
CA LEU A 252 26.32 8.33 12.78
C LEU A 252 25.06 7.46 12.96
N PRO A 253 25.18 6.11 13.02
CA PRO A 253 24.04 5.21 12.92
C PRO A 253 23.08 5.31 14.12
N GLU A 254 23.59 5.62 15.30
CA GLU A 254 22.78 5.81 16.53
C GLU A 254 21.93 7.08 16.51
N ARG A 255 22.27 8.04 15.64
CA ARG A 255 21.58 9.34 15.53
C ARG A 255 20.74 9.44 14.28
N SER A 256 21.07 8.67 13.25
CA SER A 256 20.37 8.65 11.97
C SER A 256 19.22 7.67 12.06
N PHE A 257 18.07 7.99 11.48
CA PHE A 257 16.88 7.17 11.61
C PHE A 257 15.96 7.24 10.39
N LEU A 258 15.14 6.19 10.28
CA LEU A 258 14.09 6.03 9.30
C LEU A 258 12.72 6.12 9.98
N TYR A 259 11.71 6.52 9.21
CA TYR A 259 10.31 6.51 9.63
C TYR A 259 9.60 5.34 8.96
N LEU A 260 9.36 4.28 9.73
CA LEU A 260 8.94 2.98 9.20
C LEU A 260 7.47 2.70 9.52
N THR A 261 6.74 2.26 8.51
CA THR A 261 5.38 1.75 8.65
C THR A 261 5.38 0.28 8.26
N ASP A 262 4.80 -0.57 9.11
CA ASP A 262 4.75 -2.02 8.91
C ASP A 262 3.49 -2.61 9.53
N GLN A 263 3.30 -3.91 9.29
CA GLN A 263 2.24 -4.69 9.88
C GLN A 263 2.84 -5.93 10.54
N ASN A 264 2.49 -6.17 11.80
CA ASN A 264 3.08 -7.20 12.63
C ASN A 264 2.04 -8.21 13.10
N ASN A 265 2.52 -9.36 13.55
CA ASN A 265 1.70 -10.43 14.11
C ASN A 265 1.26 -10.18 15.57
N LEU A 266 1.28 -8.93 16.02
CA LEU A 266 0.95 -8.52 17.39
C LEU A 266 -0.01 -7.33 17.35
N LEU A 267 -1.09 -7.39 18.13
CA LEU A 267 -1.94 -6.23 18.36
C LEU A 267 -1.29 -5.29 19.38
N ASN A 268 -0.94 -4.09 18.94
CA ASN A 268 -0.50 -3.00 19.80
C ASN A 268 -1.71 -2.13 20.22
N GLY A 269 -1.68 -1.63 21.45
CA GLY A 269 -2.69 -0.69 21.99
C GLY A 269 -2.17 0.74 22.09
N LYS A 270 -1.09 1.08 21.37
CA LYS A 270 -0.44 2.40 21.44
C LYS A 270 -1.18 3.50 20.66
N ARG A 271 -2.16 3.11 19.84
CA ARG A 271 -3.04 4.01 19.06
C ARG A 271 -4.40 4.09 19.75
N GLU A 272 -5.28 4.97 19.25
CA GLU A 272 -6.66 5.11 19.76
C GLU A 272 -7.40 3.76 19.80
N PHE A 273 -7.13 2.88 18.83
CA PHE A 273 -7.65 1.52 18.75
C PHE A 273 -6.52 0.49 18.63
N LYS A 274 -6.84 -0.78 18.91
CA LYS A 274 -5.90 -1.89 18.73
C LYS A 274 -5.52 -2.03 17.25
N SER A 275 -4.25 -2.24 16.98
CA SER A 275 -3.71 -2.25 15.61
C SER A 275 -2.57 -3.26 15.50
N SER A 276 -2.55 -4.04 14.42
CA SER A 276 -1.35 -4.81 14.04
C SER A 276 -0.30 -3.95 13.33
N TRP A 277 -0.68 -2.73 12.96
CA TRP A 277 0.17 -1.79 12.25
C TRP A 277 0.99 -0.94 13.20
N THR A 278 2.26 -0.74 12.85
CA THR A 278 3.09 0.36 13.36
C THR A 278 3.13 1.41 12.27
N VAL A 279 2.89 2.67 12.61
CA VAL A 279 2.87 3.77 11.65
C VAL A 279 3.92 4.79 12.05
N ASP A 280 4.76 5.18 11.09
CA ASP A 280 5.82 6.18 11.25
C ASP A 280 6.75 5.96 12.45
N ALA A 281 7.05 4.70 12.79
CA ALA A 281 7.99 4.40 13.87
C ALA A 281 9.39 4.91 13.51
N GLU A 282 9.89 5.81 14.34
CA GLU A 282 11.28 6.27 14.29
C GLU A 282 12.19 5.12 14.72
N THR A 283 13.02 4.63 13.80
CA THR A 283 13.96 3.52 14.05
C THR A 283 15.37 3.92 13.62
N SER A 284 16.34 3.76 14.51
CA SER A 284 17.73 4.15 14.23
C SER A 284 18.36 3.27 13.15
N PHE A 285 19.32 3.81 12.41
CA PHE A 285 20.11 3.02 11.45
C PHE A 285 20.88 1.91 12.17
N ALA A 286 21.28 2.11 13.43
CA ALA A 286 21.93 1.09 14.24
C ALA A 286 21.01 -0.12 14.48
N ASP A 287 19.74 0.11 14.84
CA ASP A 287 18.76 -0.94 15.06
C ASP A 287 18.42 -1.67 13.76
N VAL A 288 18.19 -0.91 12.68
CA VAL A 288 17.90 -1.49 11.35
C VAL A 288 19.07 -2.37 10.86
N TYR A 289 20.30 -1.89 11.01
CA TYR A 289 21.51 -2.64 10.65
C TYR A 289 21.67 -3.91 11.48
N LYS A 290 21.48 -3.81 12.80
CA LYS A 290 21.60 -4.94 13.74
C LYS A 290 20.63 -6.07 13.40
N GLU A 291 19.44 -5.71 12.94
CA GLU A 291 18.38 -6.65 12.55
C GLU A 291 18.46 -7.16 11.11
N THR A 292 19.57 -6.82 10.41
CA THR A 292 19.94 -7.24 9.05
C THR A 292 18.92 -6.90 7.96
N TYR A 293 18.28 -5.74 8.05
CA TYR A 293 17.38 -5.28 6.99
C TYR A 293 18.15 -4.73 5.78
N LEU A 294 17.78 -5.18 4.59
CA LEU A 294 18.31 -4.71 3.31
C LEU A 294 17.37 -3.65 2.70
N PRO A 295 17.91 -2.53 2.20
CA PRO A 295 17.13 -1.50 1.54
C PRO A 295 16.86 -1.88 0.07
N VAL A 296 15.59 -1.86 -0.30
CA VAL A 296 15.10 -2.24 -1.62
C VAL A 296 13.99 -1.28 -2.08
N THR A 297 13.77 -1.22 -3.38
CA THR A 297 12.70 -0.42 -4.01
C THR A 297 12.25 -1.07 -5.31
N VAL A 298 11.35 -0.43 -6.03
CA VAL A 298 10.93 -0.84 -7.37
C VAL A 298 11.48 0.14 -8.40
N ALA A 299 11.72 -0.34 -9.62
CA ALA A 299 12.37 0.46 -10.67
C ALA A 299 11.63 1.78 -10.92
N GLU A 300 10.30 1.75 -10.87
CA GLU A 300 9.45 2.91 -11.11
C GLU A 300 9.64 4.03 -10.07
N LEU A 301 9.80 3.66 -8.79
CA LEU A 301 10.07 4.61 -7.71
C LEU A 301 11.52 5.13 -7.73
N ARG A 302 12.47 4.29 -8.13
CA ARG A 302 13.88 4.69 -8.27
C ARG A 302 14.06 5.71 -9.39
N ASP A 303 13.48 5.41 -10.55
CA ASP A 303 13.69 6.17 -11.79
C ASP A 303 12.69 7.33 -11.91
N GLY A 304 11.65 7.35 -11.07
CA GLY A 304 10.59 8.35 -11.05
C GLY A 304 9.71 8.29 -12.30
N LYS A 305 9.62 7.11 -12.92
CA LYS A 305 8.96 6.90 -14.21
C LYS A 305 8.21 5.58 -14.19
N THR A 306 7.01 5.58 -14.74
CA THR A 306 6.22 4.37 -14.92
C THR A 306 5.47 4.43 -16.24
N GLU A 307 5.00 3.29 -16.72
CA GLU A 307 4.20 3.23 -17.94
C GLU A 307 2.85 3.91 -17.72
N GLU A 308 2.36 4.61 -18.74
CA GLU A 308 0.99 5.14 -18.70
C GLU A 308 -0.02 3.99 -18.57
N PRO A 309 -1.11 4.18 -17.78
CA PRO A 309 -2.21 3.23 -17.76
C PRO A 309 -2.78 2.99 -19.15
N THR A 310 -2.92 1.73 -19.53
CA THR A 310 -3.56 1.35 -20.79
C THR A 310 -4.59 0.26 -20.56
N PHE A 311 -5.71 0.39 -21.28
CA PHE A 311 -6.79 -0.59 -21.25
C PHE A 311 -7.10 -1.09 -22.64
N LYS A 312 -7.38 -2.39 -22.74
CA LYS A 312 -7.94 -3.01 -23.93
C LYS A 312 -9.29 -3.61 -23.58
N VAL A 313 -10.32 -3.22 -24.34
CA VAL A 313 -11.66 -3.80 -24.22
C VAL A 313 -11.94 -4.66 -25.46
N ALA A 314 -12.11 -5.95 -25.27
CA ALA A 314 -12.55 -6.90 -26.29
C ALA A 314 -14.01 -7.31 -26.03
N ASN A 315 -14.69 -7.78 -27.09
CA ASN A 315 -16.04 -8.37 -26.99
C ASN A 315 -17.07 -7.46 -26.29
N LYS A 316 -16.95 -6.13 -26.47
CA LYS A 316 -17.79 -5.11 -25.80
C LYS A 316 -19.29 -5.42 -25.98
N PRO A 317 -20.15 -5.20 -24.95
CA PRO A 317 -21.59 -5.32 -25.12
C PRO A 317 -22.08 -4.43 -26.25
N THR A 318 -23.07 -4.90 -26.99
CA THR A 318 -23.74 -4.10 -28.02
C THR A 318 -25.17 -3.82 -27.60
N LYS A 319 -25.71 -2.67 -27.99
CA LYS A 319 -27.12 -2.32 -27.76
C LYS A 319 -28.05 -3.47 -28.17
N LYS A 320 -27.93 -3.96 -29.41
CA LYS A 320 -28.72 -5.09 -29.90
C LYS A 320 -28.58 -6.35 -29.05
N GLY A 321 -27.37 -6.70 -28.61
CA GLY A 321 -27.13 -7.88 -27.77
C GLY A 321 -27.78 -7.79 -26.40
N LEU A 322 -27.79 -6.59 -25.80
CA LEU A 322 -28.49 -6.32 -24.54
C LEU A 322 -30.00 -6.39 -24.72
N GLU A 323 -30.55 -5.76 -25.76
CA GLU A 323 -32.00 -5.71 -26.01
C GLU A 323 -32.60 -7.07 -26.40
N SER A 324 -31.90 -7.86 -27.24
CA SER A 324 -32.47 -9.11 -27.78
C SER A 324 -32.17 -10.35 -26.96
N ALA A 325 -31.00 -10.40 -26.31
CA ALA A 325 -30.52 -11.60 -25.62
C ALA A 325 -30.20 -11.36 -24.15
N GLY A 326 -30.21 -10.10 -23.68
CA GLY A 326 -29.75 -9.74 -22.34
C GLY A 326 -28.30 -10.12 -22.09
N THR A 327 -27.48 -10.21 -23.14
CA THR A 327 -26.13 -10.76 -23.03
C THR A 327 -25.15 -9.70 -22.57
N ILE A 328 -24.62 -9.88 -21.35
CA ILE A 328 -23.53 -9.08 -20.80
C ILE A 328 -22.21 -9.83 -21.06
N ARG A 329 -21.35 -9.26 -21.91
CA ARG A 329 -20.03 -9.80 -22.28
C ARG A 329 -19.04 -8.67 -22.47
N GLY A 330 -17.76 -8.95 -22.27
CA GLY A 330 -16.69 -8.00 -22.47
C GLY A 330 -15.49 -8.45 -21.65
N ASP A 331 -14.32 -8.35 -22.24
CA ASP A 331 -13.07 -8.70 -21.59
C ASP A 331 -12.22 -7.44 -21.53
N ILE A 332 -11.78 -7.08 -20.33
CA ILE A 332 -10.98 -5.90 -20.08
C ILE A 332 -9.60 -6.36 -19.62
N THR A 333 -8.56 -5.90 -20.32
CA THR A 333 -7.16 -6.11 -19.95
C THR A 333 -6.50 -4.78 -19.63
N SER A 334 -5.68 -4.76 -18.58
CA SER A 334 -4.88 -3.61 -18.15
C SER A 334 -3.40 -3.99 -18.04
N ASN A 335 -2.49 -3.03 -18.27
CA ASN A 335 -1.07 -3.23 -17.91
C ASN A 335 -0.85 -3.21 -16.39
N TYR A 336 -1.77 -2.62 -15.62
CA TYR A 336 -1.81 -2.62 -14.15
C TYR A 336 -2.79 -3.65 -13.59
N ASN A 337 -2.66 -3.97 -12.31
CA ASN A 337 -3.67 -4.75 -11.60
C ASN A 337 -4.97 -3.95 -11.44
N ILE A 338 -6.07 -4.54 -11.90
CA ILE A 338 -7.44 -4.07 -11.67
C ILE A 338 -7.79 -4.37 -10.22
N ARG A 339 -7.94 -3.32 -9.42
CA ARG A 339 -8.18 -3.40 -7.97
C ARG A 339 -9.65 -3.53 -7.65
N THR A 340 -10.45 -2.74 -8.35
CA THR A 340 -11.91 -2.78 -8.29
C THR A 340 -12.45 -2.82 -9.70
N PHE A 341 -13.45 -3.65 -9.91
CA PHE A 341 -14.21 -3.71 -11.13
C PHE A 341 -15.70 -3.66 -10.80
N GLU A 342 -16.36 -2.62 -11.31
CA GLU A 342 -17.75 -2.32 -11.03
C GLU A 342 -18.56 -2.35 -12.31
N ILE A 343 -19.70 -3.03 -12.28
CA ILE A 343 -20.66 -3.05 -13.37
C ILE A 343 -21.99 -2.59 -12.81
N ALA A 344 -22.63 -1.64 -13.48
CA ALA A 344 -23.99 -1.28 -13.14
C ALA A 344 -24.87 -1.08 -14.36
N ILE A 345 -26.15 -1.37 -14.17
CA ILE A 345 -27.22 -1.01 -15.08
C ILE A 345 -28.05 0.04 -14.38
N ARG A 346 -28.03 1.26 -14.90
CA ARG A 346 -28.78 2.40 -14.36
C ARG A 346 -29.97 2.68 -15.26
N LYS A 347 -31.10 3.05 -14.66
CA LYS A 347 -32.22 3.58 -15.44
C LYS A 347 -31.79 4.94 -16.01
N ASP A 348 -32.18 5.21 -17.25
CA ASP A 348 -31.97 6.51 -17.89
C ASP A 348 -32.99 7.52 -17.34
N SER A 349 -32.85 7.85 -16.05
CA SER A 349 -33.62 8.86 -15.32
C SER A 349 -32.68 9.86 -14.64
N ALA A 350 -33.19 11.05 -14.34
CA ALA A 350 -32.44 12.12 -13.69
C ALA A 350 -31.80 11.71 -12.35
N ASP A 351 -32.38 10.69 -11.71
CA ASP A 351 -32.01 10.22 -10.37
C ASP A 351 -30.85 9.21 -10.41
N GLY A 352 -30.55 8.62 -11.58
CA GLY A 352 -29.35 7.81 -11.82
C GLY A 352 -29.19 6.53 -10.98
N GLU A 353 -30.21 6.09 -10.23
CA GLU A 353 -30.11 4.88 -9.40
C GLU A 353 -29.80 3.63 -10.23
N ALA A 354 -28.90 2.81 -9.70
CA ALA A 354 -28.55 1.53 -10.28
C ALA A 354 -29.69 0.53 -10.04
N ALA A 355 -30.32 0.07 -11.12
CA ALA A 355 -31.27 -1.03 -11.08
C ALA A 355 -30.58 -2.36 -10.74
N LEU A 356 -29.33 -2.51 -11.20
CA LEU A 356 -28.44 -3.61 -10.86
C LEU A 356 -27.02 -3.07 -10.69
N PHE A 357 -26.29 -3.56 -9.68
CA PHE A 357 -24.91 -3.19 -9.41
C PHE A 357 -24.14 -4.41 -8.89
N VAL A 358 -22.94 -4.63 -9.40
CA VAL A 358 -22.01 -5.63 -8.91
C VAL A 358 -20.63 -5.03 -8.86
N SER A 359 -19.93 -5.26 -7.75
CA SER A 359 -18.53 -4.90 -7.58
C SER A 359 -17.71 -6.16 -7.26
N SER A 360 -16.45 -6.15 -7.66
CA SER A 360 -15.47 -7.19 -7.39
C SER A 360 -14.09 -6.59 -7.22
N ASN A 361 -13.22 -7.28 -6.48
CA ASN A 361 -11.84 -6.84 -6.26
C ASN A 361 -10.87 -7.93 -6.77
N PRO A 362 -10.70 -8.04 -8.10
CA PRO A 362 -10.07 -9.20 -8.72
C PRO A 362 -8.56 -9.23 -8.52
N TYR A 363 -7.92 -8.07 -8.35
CA TYR A 363 -6.46 -7.94 -8.22
C TYR A 363 -5.70 -8.65 -9.34
N ALA A 364 -6.18 -8.46 -10.56
CA ALA A 364 -5.70 -9.14 -11.76
C ALA A 364 -5.56 -8.18 -12.93
N LYS A 365 -4.77 -8.54 -13.93
CA LYS A 365 -4.63 -7.76 -15.16
C LYS A 365 -5.78 -7.93 -16.15
N GLU A 366 -6.67 -8.91 -15.90
CA GLU A 366 -7.78 -9.23 -16.77
C GLU A 366 -9.04 -9.49 -15.95
N VAL A 367 -10.17 -8.98 -16.43
CA VAL A 367 -11.51 -9.26 -15.90
C VAL A 367 -12.49 -9.49 -17.04
N SER A 368 -13.47 -10.37 -16.82
CA SER A 368 -14.53 -10.61 -17.79
C SER A 368 -15.89 -10.27 -17.20
N LEU A 369 -16.69 -9.51 -17.95
CA LEU A 369 -18.07 -9.20 -17.59
C LEU A 369 -18.94 -10.46 -17.51
N LYS A 370 -18.56 -11.54 -18.21
CA LYS A 370 -19.31 -12.81 -18.22
C LYS A 370 -19.36 -13.45 -16.83
N ASP A 371 -18.35 -13.20 -15.99
CA ASP A 371 -18.24 -13.77 -14.64
C ASP A 371 -19.30 -13.20 -13.68
N PHE A 372 -20.00 -12.16 -14.13
CA PHE A 372 -21.07 -11.48 -13.39
C PHE A 372 -22.43 -11.58 -14.07
N ALA A 373 -22.54 -12.33 -15.18
CA ALA A 373 -23.76 -12.40 -15.99
C ALA A 373 -24.96 -12.90 -15.16
N ASP A 374 -24.75 -13.85 -14.26
CA ASP A 374 -25.81 -14.39 -13.39
C ASP A 374 -26.33 -13.40 -12.35
N LYS A 375 -25.51 -12.40 -11.99
CA LYS A 375 -25.86 -11.34 -11.02
C LYS A 375 -26.47 -10.11 -11.69
N LEU A 376 -26.40 -10.01 -13.02
CA LEU A 376 -26.76 -8.84 -13.80
C LEU A 376 -27.76 -9.22 -14.92
N SER A 377 -28.86 -9.86 -14.57
CA SER A 377 -29.84 -10.31 -15.56
C SER A 377 -30.65 -9.14 -16.13
N VAL A 378 -30.30 -8.71 -17.35
CA VAL A 378 -31.07 -7.71 -18.13
C VAL A 378 -32.51 -8.17 -18.39
N LYS A 379 -32.75 -9.49 -18.41
CA LYS A 379 -34.07 -10.06 -18.68
C LYS A 379 -35.08 -9.73 -17.59
N ASP A 380 -34.60 -9.56 -16.36
CA ASP A 380 -35.45 -9.31 -15.18
C ASP A 380 -35.72 -7.82 -14.96
N LEU A 381 -35.13 -6.95 -15.79
CA LEU A 381 -35.40 -5.52 -15.75
C LEU A 381 -36.81 -5.20 -16.30
N PRO A 382 -37.56 -4.29 -15.66
CA PRO A 382 -38.78 -3.73 -16.23
C PRO A 382 -38.52 -3.05 -17.58
N ALA A 383 -39.57 -2.92 -18.39
CA ALA A 383 -39.48 -2.15 -19.63
C ALA A 383 -39.03 -0.70 -19.35
N GLY A 384 -38.11 -0.19 -20.15
CA GLY A 384 -37.53 1.14 -19.97
C GLY A 384 -36.18 1.34 -20.65
N ASN A 385 -35.65 2.54 -20.54
CA ASN A 385 -34.33 2.91 -21.03
C ASN A 385 -33.28 2.76 -19.92
N TYR A 386 -32.15 2.16 -20.26
CA TYR A 386 -31.07 1.85 -19.33
C TYR A 386 -29.70 2.15 -19.93
N VAL A 387 -28.72 2.32 -19.06
CA VAL A 387 -27.30 2.43 -19.40
C VAL A 387 -26.51 1.38 -18.62
N LEU A 388 -25.84 0.49 -19.33
CA LEU A 388 -24.83 -0.41 -18.77
C LEU A 388 -23.49 0.34 -18.71
N THR A 389 -22.87 0.41 -17.54
CA THR A 389 -21.50 0.89 -17.37
C THR A 389 -20.60 -0.21 -16.81
N ALA A 390 -19.32 -0.18 -17.19
CA ALA A 390 -18.28 -0.94 -16.52
C ALA A 390 -17.09 -0.02 -16.23
N ASP A 391 -16.79 0.13 -14.93
CA ASP A 391 -15.81 1.03 -14.38
C ASP A 391 -14.68 0.20 -13.75
N VAL A 392 -13.43 0.57 -14.03
CA VAL A 392 -12.22 -0.13 -13.54
C VAL A 392 -11.39 0.83 -12.73
N THR A 393 -11.00 0.40 -11.53
CA THR A 393 -10.08 1.14 -10.66
C THR A 393 -8.72 0.47 -10.63
N ILE A 394 -7.68 1.26 -10.90
CA ILE A 394 -6.26 0.92 -10.75
C ILE A 394 -5.59 1.93 -9.82
N GLY A 395 -4.28 1.85 -9.63
CA GLY A 395 -3.55 2.78 -8.75
C GLY A 395 -3.68 4.26 -9.10
N PHE A 396 -3.93 4.60 -10.37
CA PHE A 396 -4.05 5.98 -10.85
C PHE A 396 -5.47 6.56 -10.75
N GLY A 397 -6.46 5.74 -10.43
CA GLY A 397 -7.86 6.15 -10.32
C GLY A 397 -8.82 5.19 -11.02
N THR A 398 -10.04 5.68 -11.24
CA THR A 398 -11.14 4.93 -11.85
C THR A 398 -11.40 5.43 -13.27
N GLU A 399 -11.56 4.51 -14.21
CA GLU A 399 -11.92 4.83 -15.59
C GLU A 399 -13.12 4.01 -16.07
N ARG A 400 -14.04 4.68 -16.78
CA ARG A 400 -15.20 4.06 -17.41
C ARG A 400 -14.83 3.52 -18.79
N LEU A 401 -14.81 2.20 -18.93
CA LEU A 401 -14.36 1.54 -20.16
C LEU A 401 -15.52 1.07 -21.05
N ILE A 402 -16.67 0.83 -20.43
CA ILE A 402 -17.90 0.44 -21.13
C ILE A 402 -19.01 1.39 -20.70
N GLU A 403 -19.71 1.94 -21.69
CA GLU A 403 -20.95 2.67 -21.53
C GLU A 403 -21.83 2.34 -22.74
N VAL A 404 -22.98 1.72 -22.51
CA VAL A 404 -23.90 1.28 -23.57
C VAL A 404 -25.35 1.54 -23.13
N ALA A 405 -26.00 2.47 -23.81
CA ALA A 405 -27.43 2.71 -23.65
C ALA A 405 -28.27 1.67 -24.43
N PHE A 406 -29.35 1.19 -23.85
CA PHE A 406 -30.26 0.21 -24.44
C PHE A 406 -31.70 0.35 -23.93
N GLU A 407 -32.66 -0.13 -24.72
CA GLU A 407 -34.09 -0.14 -24.37
C GLU A 407 -34.56 -1.57 -24.06
N LYS A 408 -35.00 -1.81 -22.83
CA LYS A 408 -35.69 -3.06 -22.49
C LYS A 408 -37.16 -2.92 -22.88
N LYS A 409 -37.61 -3.77 -23.79
CA LYS A 409 -39.02 -3.89 -24.19
C LYS A 409 -39.81 -4.82 -23.29
#